data_AF-A0A966H5F7-F1
#
_entry.id   AF-A0A966H5F7-F1
#
_cell.length_a   1.000
_cell.length_b   1.000
_cell.length_c   1.000
_cell.angle_alpha   90.00
_cell.angle_beta   90.00
_cell.angle_gamma   90.00
#
_symmetry.space_group_name_H-M   'P 1'
#
loop_
_entity.id
_entity.type
_entity.pdbx_description
1 polymer ?
#
loop_
_entity_poly.entity_id
_entity_poly.type
_entity_poly.pdbx_seq_one_letter_code
_entity_poly.pdbx_strand_id
1 'polypeptide(L)'
;MKKQSFILGGESVTCYFRDDFQRLEKLVTREQAVLITDAHVFDAHKRRFKGWNTIVLKAGEAYKVQQTVDVVIDQLIAMGADRQTVLVGVGGGVVPDITGYVAGIYMRGIRVG
;
A
#
# COMPACT_ATOMS: atom_id res chain seq x y z
N MET A 1 -4.90 17.69 12.07
CA MET A 1 -3.68 16.89 11.84
C MET A 1 -3.02 16.57 13.18
N LYS A 2 -3.02 15.31 13.61
CA LYS A 2 -2.26 14.83 14.78
C LYS A 2 -1.21 13.85 14.29
N LYS A 3 0.06 14.11 14.60
CA LYS A 3 1.19 13.20 14.31
C LYS A 3 1.58 12.49 15.59
N GLN A 4 1.76 11.18 15.55
CA GLN A 4 2.24 10.40 16.68
C GLN A 4 3.20 9.33 16.18
N SER A 5 4.31 9.15 16.89
CA SER A 5 5.30 8.13 16.58
C SER A 5 5.28 7.04 17.65
N PHE A 6 5.47 5.79 17.22
CA PHE A 6 5.49 4.59 18.04
C PHE A 6 6.77 3.82 17.74
N ILE A 7 7.33 3.16 18.75
CA ILE A 7 8.45 2.23 18.55
C ILE A 7 7.89 0.81 18.57
N LEU A 8 8.09 0.08 17.48
CA LEU A 8 7.62 -1.29 17.29
C LEU A 8 8.80 -2.14 16.82
N GLY A 9 9.17 -3.17 17.57
CA GLY A 9 10.28 -4.05 17.20
C GLY A 9 11.64 -3.34 17.05
N GLY A 10 11.82 -2.19 17.72
CA GLY A 10 13.03 -1.36 17.61
C GLY A 10 12.98 -0.30 16.49
N GLU A 11 11.98 -0.37 15.61
CA GLU A 11 11.77 0.57 14.50
C GLU A 11 10.75 1.65 14.87
N SER A 12 10.90 2.84 14.30
CA SER A 12 9.97 3.96 14.52
C SER A 12 8.93 4.04 13.41
N VAL A 13 7.64 3.96 13.79
CA VAL A 13 6.50 4.12 12.89
C VAL A 13 5.79 5.42 13.23
N THR A 14 5.55 6.26 12.22
CA THR A 14 4.86 7.53 12.39
C THR A 14 3.46 7.46 11.80
N CYS A 15 2.45 7.66 12.64
CA CYS A 15 1.05 7.71 12.24
C CYS A 15 0.58 9.17 12.11
N TYR A 16 -0.08 9.46 11.00
CA TYR A 16 -0.71 10.75 10.72
C TYR A 16 -2.23 10.58 10.79
N PHE A 17 -2.88 11.27 11.73
CA PHE A 17 -4.31 11.19 11.96
C PHE A 17 -5.03 12.45 11.48
N ARG A 18 -6.19 12.26 10.82
CA ARG A 18 -7.01 13.32 10.23
C ARG A 18 -6.17 14.23 9.33
N ASP A 19 -5.46 13.59 8.40
CA ASP A 19 -4.61 14.22 7.40
C ASP A 19 -5.20 14.02 6.01
N ASP A 20 -4.74 14.82 5.06
CA ASP A 20 -5.19 14.71 3.67
C ASP A 20 -4.34 13.71 2.88
N PHE A 21 -4.95 13.09 1.86
CA PHE A 21 -4.27 12.17 0.96
C PHE A 21 -3.06 12.81 0.26
N GLN A 22 -3.10 14.12 0.01
CA GLN A 22 -1.97 14.90 -0.55
C GLN A 22 -0.69 14.81 0.29
N ARG A 23 -0.78 14.47 1.59
CA ARG A 23 0.43 14.23 2.40
C ARG A 23 1.27 13.09 1.84
N LEU A 24 0.69 12.14 1.12
CA LEU A 24 1.44 11.02 0.55
C LEU A 24 2.59 11.51 -0.35
N GLU A 25 2.40 12.60 -1.08
CA GLU A 25 3.44 13.23 -1.93
C GLU A 25 4.62 13.80 -1.14
N LYS A 26 4.46 14.00 0.18
CA LYS A 26 5.54 14.42 1.09
C LYS A 26 6.26 13.25 1.75
N LEU A 27 5.73 12.03 1.59
CA LEU A 27 6.25 10.81 2.21
C LEU A 27 6.96 9.92 1.19
N VAL A 28 6.45 9.86 -0.05
CA VAL A 28 6.98 9.03 -1.14
C VAL A 28 6.82 9.74 -2.48
N THR A 29 7.70 9.45 -3.43
CA THR A 29 7.52 9.88 -4.82
C THR A 29 6.58 8.92 -5.56
N ARG A 30 5.98 9.40 -6.66
CA ARG A 30 5.02 8.62 -7.46
C ARG A 30 5.70 7.45 -8.19
N GLU A 31 6.97 7.62 -8.53
CA GLU A 31 7.80 6.61 -9.20
C GLU A 31 8.16 5.47 -8.25
N GLN A 32 8.38 5.79 -6.97
CA GLN A 32 8.75 4.80 -5.95
C GLN A 32 7.54 4.09 -5.35
N ALA A 33 6.35 4.68 -5.40
CA ALA A 33 5.18 4.15 -4.72
C ALA A 33 4.29 3.30 -5.64
N VAL A 34 3.83 2.16 -5.12
CA VAL A 34 2.73 1.39 -5.70
C VAL A 34 1.61 1.33 -4.66
N LEU A 35 0.45 1.90 -5.01
CA LEU A 35 -0.73 1.90 -4.15
C LEU A 35 -1.48 0.58 -4.34
N ILE A 36 -1.88 -0.03 -3.23
CA ILE A 36 -2.75 -1.21 -3.22
C ILE A 36 -4.07 -0.78 -2.59
N THR A 37 -5.18 -1.03 -3.28
CA THR A 37 -6.52 -0.67 -2.81
C THR A 37 -7.55 -1.69 -3.26
N ASP A 38 -8.79 -1.60 -2.77
CA ASP A 38 -9.90 -2.41 -3.26
C ASP A 38 -10.78 -1.65 -4.26
N ALA A 39 -11.59 -2.39 -5.02
CA ALA A 39 -12.46 -1.84 -6.04
C ALA A 39 -13.42 -0.76 -5.52
N HIS A 40 -13.98 -0.90 -4.31
CA HIS A 40 -14.93 0.08 -3.77
C HIS A 40 -14.24 1.41 -3.44
N VAL A 41 -13.07 1.35 -2.79
CA VAL A 41 -12.28 2.54 -2.45
C VAL A 41 -11.76 3.23 -3.71
N PHE A 42 -11.26 2.44 -4.67
CA PHE A 42 -10.83 2.96 -5.96
C PHE A 42 -11.97 3.69 -6.69
N ASP A 43 -13.14 3.05 -6.79
CA ASP A 43 -14.28 3.61 -7.52
C ASP A 43 -14.82 4.88 -6.87
N ALA A 44 -14.89 4.93 -5.54
CA ALA A 44 -15.33 6.11 -4.80
C ALA A 44 -14.35 7.29 -4.90
N HIS A 45 -13.06 7.02 -5.15
CA HIS A 45 -11.99 8.02 -5.04
C HIS A 45 -11.02 8.07 -6.23
N LYS A 46 -11.44 7.67 -7.45
CA LYS A 46 -10.59 7.61 -8.67
C LYS A 46 -9.66 8.80 -8.87
N ARG A 47 -10.13 10.02 -8.58
CA ARG A 47 -9.32 11.25 -8.72
C ARG A 47 -8.07 11.25 -7.83
N ARG A 48 -8.12 10.64 -6.65
CA ARG A 48 -6.99 10.58 -5.70
C ARG A 48 -5.89 9.63 -6.18
N PHE A 49 -6.25 8.57 -6.89
CA PHE A 49 -5.31 7.60 -7.46
C PHE A 49 -4.71 8.06 -8.81
N LYS A 50 -5.19 9.16 -9.38
CA LYS A 50 -4.73 9.64 -10.70
C LYS A 50 -3.23 9.94 -10.68
N GLY A 51 -2.49 9.28 -11.56
CA GLY A 51 -1.05 9.43 -11.73
C GLY A 51 -0.21 8.72 -10.66
N TRP A 52 -0.80 7.76 -9.94
CA TRP A 52 -0.07 6.81 -9.10
C TRP A 52 -0.12 5.42 -9.75
N ASN A 53 0.96 4.65 -9.65
CA ASN A 53 0.89 3.23 -9.92
C ASN A 53 -0.04 2.59 -8.90
N THR A 54 -1.10 1.92 -9.36
CA THR A 54 -2.16 1.41 -8.49
C THR A 54 -2.55 0.00 -8.89
N ILE A 55 -2.56 -0.91 -7.91
CA ILE A 55 -3.08 -2.27 -8.01
C ILE A 55 -4.44 -2.30 -7.31
N VAL A 56 -5.49 -2.69 -8.04
CA VAL A 56 -6.86 -2.74 -7.52
C VAL A 56 -7.27 -4.19 -7.30
N LEU A 57 -7.59 -4.51 -6.04
CA LEU A 57 -8.03 -5.83 -5.60
C LEU A 57 -9.55 -5.96 -5.61
N LYS A 58 -10.03 -7.20 -5.65
CA LYS A 58 -11.44 -7.49 -5.34
C LYS A 58 -11.69 -7.22 -3.86
N ALA A 59 -12.83 -6.60 -3.55
CA ALA A 59 -13.18 -6.25 -2.18
C ALA A 59 -13.75 -7.44 -1.39
N GLY A 60 -13.38 -7.54 -0.12
CA GLY A 60 -13.94 -8.50 0.86
C GLY A 60 -12.95 -9.54 1.38
N GLU A 61 -13.22 -10.04 2.59
CA GLU A 61 -12.37 -11.02 3.30
C GLU A 61 -12.16 -12.32 2.51
N ALA A 62 -13.14 -12.72 1.69
CA ALA A 62 -13.04 -13.90 0.83
C ALA A 62 -11.87 -13.84 -0.17
N TYR A 63 -11.37 -12.64 -0.47
CA TYR A 63 -10.21 -12.43 -1.34
C TYR A 63 -8.90 -12.24 -0.56
N LYS A 64 -8.91 -12.36 0.78
CA LYS A 64 -7.71 -12.39 1.62
C LYS A 64 -7.09 -13.79 1.62
N VAL A 65 -6.63 -14.19 0.45
CA VAL A 65 -6.08 -15.52 0.17
C VAL A 65 -4.75 -15.40 -0.57
N GLN A 66 -3.94 -16.47 -0.54
CA GLN A 66 -2.62 -16.48 -1.15
C GLN A 66 -2.66 -16.15 -2.65
N GLN A 67 -3.70 -16.59 -3.37
CA GLN A 67 -3.85 -16.31 -4.79
C GLN A 67 -3.93 -14.79 -5.09
N THR A 68 -4.52 -14.00 -4.19
CA THR A 68 -4.55 -12.54 -4.34
C THR A 68 -3.15 -11.95 -4.14
N VAL A 69 -2.39 -12.48 -3.19
CA VAL A 69 -1.00 -12.09 -2.95
C VAL A 69 -0.13 -12.39 -4.17
N ASP A 70 -0.28 -13.58 -4.76
CA ASP A 70 0.48 -14.00 -5.95
C ASP A 70 0.20 -13.05 -7.13
N VAL A 71 -1.07 -12.68 -7.35
CA VAL A 71 -1.47 -11.70 -8.38
C VAL A 71 -0.86 -10.31 -8.14
N VAL A 72 -0.74 -9.88 -6.88
CA VAL A 72 -0.07 -8.61 -6.55
C VAL A 72 1.42 -8.71 -6.88
N ILE A 73 2.08 -9.81 -6.50
CA ILE A 73 3.51 -10.03 -6.77
C ILE A 73 3.78 -10.03 -8.28
N ASP A 74 2.95 -10.71 -9.08
CA ASP A 74 3.09 -10.74 -10.53
C ASP A 74 2.97 -9.33 -11.14
N GLN A 75 2.04 -8.53 -10.64
CA GLN A 75 1.90 -7.14 -11.07
C GLN A 75 3.10 -6.28 -10.67
N LEU A 76 3.64 -6.46 -9.46
CA LEU A 76 4.86 -5.76 -9.04
C LEU A 76 6.05 -6.11 -9.94
N ILE A 77 6.23 -7.39 -10.27
CA ILE A 77 7.27 -7.85 -11.20
C ILE A 77 7.06 -7.22 -12.58
N ALA A 78 5.83 -7.23 -13.09
CA ALA A 78 5.51 -6.64 -14.40
C ALA A 78 5.74 -5.12 -14.45
N MET A 79 5.57 -4.42 -13.33
CA MET A 79 5.87 -2.98 -13.19
C MET A 79 7.38 -2.70 -13.03
N GLY A 80 8.22 -3.73 -12.90
CA GLY A 80 9.64 -3.55 -12.63
C GLY A 80 9.92 -3.04 -11.20
N ALA A 81 9.03 -3.33 -10.25
CA ALA A 81 9.20 -2.93 -8.86
C ALA A 81 10.45 -3.58 -8.26
N ASP A 82 11.24 -2.80 -7.52
CA ASP A 82 12.51 -3.20 -6.95
C ASP A 82 12.53 -3.04 -5.41
N ARG A 83 13.71 -3.15 -4.79
CA ARG A 83 13.87 -3.01 -3.34
C ARG A 83 13.60 -1.59 -2.83
N GLN A 84 13.63 -0.58 -3.70
CA GLN A 84 13.36 0.82 -3.34
C GLN A 84 11.87 1.16 -3.42
N THR A 85 11.08 0.31 -4.10
CA THR A 85 9.63 0.43 -4.15
C THR A 85 9.03 0.47 -2.74
N VAL A 86 8.03 1.33 -2.58
CA VAL A 86 7.23 1.47 -1.35
C VAL A 86 5.81 1.04 -1.66
N LEU A 87 5.30 0.04 -0.95
CA LEU A 87 3.88 -0.31 -1.04
C LEU A 87 3.07 0.60 -0.13
N VAL A 88 1.94 1.09 -0.63
CA VAL A 88 1.05 1.96 0.13
C VAL A 88 -0.34 1.34 0.18
N GLY A 89 -0.79 0.95 1.36
CA GLY A 89 -2.10 0.31 1.56
C GLY A 89 -3.21 1.35 1.74
N VAL A 90 -4.16 1.44 0.81
CA VAL A 90 -5.27 2.40 0.86
C VAL A 90 -6.60 1.67 0.97
N GLY A 91 -7.11 1.51 2.19
CA GLY A 91 -8.41 0.86 2.43
C GLY A 91 -8.66 0.55 3.91
N GLY A 92 -9.64 -0.32 4.16
CA GLY A 92 -9.88 -0.92 5.48
C GLY A 92 -9.02 -2.18 5.69
N GLY A 93 -9.17 -2.88 6.82
CA GLY A 93 -8.22 -3.91 7.31
C GLY A 93 -7.70 -4.94 6.31
N VAL A 94 -8.54 -5.42 5.37
CA VAL A 94 -8.12 -6.40 4.34
C VAL A 94 -6.97 -5.87 3.48
N VAL A 95 -7.03 -4.61 3.07
CA VAL A 95 -6.03 -4.03 2.15
C VAL A 95 -4.66 -3.89 2.83
N PRO A 96 -4.52 -3.28 4.02
CA PRO A 96 -3.24 -3.23 4.74
C PRO A 96 -2.71 -4.61 5.13
N ASP A 97 -3.57 -5.59 5.46
CA ASP A 97 -3.10 -6.95 5.76
C ASP A 97 -2.41 -7.58 4.55
N ILE A 98 -3.05 -7.52 3.38
CA ILE A 98 -2.46 -8.02 2.12
C ILE A 98 -1.21 -7.22 1.77
N THR A 99 -1.27 -5.88 1.84
CA THR A 99 -0.16 -4.98 1.50
C THR A 99 1.06 -5.26 2.37
N GLY A 100 0.87 -5.37 3.69
CA GLY A 100 1.93 -5.66 4.65
C GLY A 100 2.51 -7.05 4.46
N TYR A 101 1.67 -8.05 4.19
CA TYR A 101 2.15 -9.41 3.89
C TYR A 101 2.98 -9.44 2.61
N VAL A 102 2.49 -8.87 1.51
CA VAL A 102 3.21 -8.75 0.24
C VAL A 102 4.54 -8.03 0.47
N ALA A 103 4.54 -6.89 1.17
CA ALA A 103 5.76 -6.13 1.45
C ALA A 103 6.81 -6.95 2.23
N GLY A 104 6.37 -7.80 3.15
CA GLY A 104 7.27 -8.66 3.93
C GLY A 104 7.92 -9.77 3.11
N ILE A 105 7.24 -10.30 2.10
CA ILE A 105 7.75 -11.44 1.30
C ILE A 105 8.37 -11.01 -0.03
N TYR A 106 7.93 -9.89 -0.62
CA TYR A 106 8.46 -9.39 -1.89
C TYR A 106 9.92 -8.98 -1.72
N MET A 107 10.81 -9.58 -2.52
CA MET A 107 12.27 -9.42 -2.39
C MET A 107 12.83 -9.63 -0.97
N ARG A 108 12.15 -10.45 -0.14
CA ARG A 108 12.46 -10.66 1.29
C ARG A 108 12.32 -9.41 2.16
N GLY A 109 11.43 -8.49 1.79
CA GLY A 109 11.15 -7.27 2.54
C GLY A 109 11.39 -6.01 1.71
N ILE A 110 10.36 -5.19 1.60
CA ILE A 110 10.40 -3.81 1.08
C ILE A 110 9.61 -2.87 2.01
N ARG A 111 9.73 -1.55 1.78
CA ARG A 111 9.05 -0.55 2.62
C ARG A 111 7.54 -0.57 2.40
N VAL A 112 6.78 -0.35 3.47
CA VAL A 112 5.32 -0.30 3.46
C VAL A 112 4.79 0.75 4.44
N GLY A 113 3.65 1.36 4.11
CA GLY A 113 2.95 2.31 4.98
C GLY A 113 1.53 2.65 4.54
#